data_AF-A0A1F6C670-F1
#
_entry.id   AF-A0A1F6C670-F1
#
_cell.length_a   1.000
_cell.length_b   1.000
_cell.length_c   1.000
_cell.angle_alpha   90.00
_cell.angle_beta   90.00
_cell.angle_gamma   90.00
#
_symmetry.space_group_name_H-M   'P 1'
#
loop_
_entity.id
_entity.type
_entity.pdbx_description
1 polymer ?
#
loop_
_entity_poly.entity_id
_entity_poly.type
_entity_poly.pdbx_seq_one_letter_code
_entity_poly.pdbx_strand_id
1 'polypeptide(L)'
;MPSGEDYRSIKLEQGQLVDQIKNLTQDEWAKVSAKLGLCVSESNGKGSHIAVYKSNTCSPSDSSCLVLTIPHKLYSQIQRDFIKKLVAYGKNDGKYTEADVWIALGVKIQKNNEPK
;
A
#
# COMPACT_ATOMS: atom_id res chain seq x y z
N MET A 1 16.04 -1.35 -10.53
CA MET A 1 15.09 -1.91 -9.54
C MET A 1 15.90 -2.31 -8.32
N PRO A 2 15.70 -1.79 -7.08
CA PRO A 2 15.82 -2.74 -5.99
C PRO A 2 14.71 -3.75 -6.29
N SER A 3 15.14 -4.97 -6.56
CA SER A 3 14.28 -6.11 -6.83
C SER A 3 13.10 -6.09 -5.89
N GLY A 4 11.96 -6.61 -6.33
CA GLY A 4 10.89 -6.96 -5.41
C GLY A 4 11.44 -7.88 -4.34
N GLU A 5 11.95 -7.31 -3.25
CA GLU A 5 12.14 -7.98 -1.98
C GLU A 5 10.83 -8.66 -1.74
N ASP A 6 10.91 -9.97 -1.58
CA ASP A 6 9.84 -10.90 -1.84
C ASP A 6 8.66 -10.56 -0.93
N TYR A 7 7.80 -9.62 -1.36
CA TYR A 7 6.68 -9.15 -0.55
C TYR A 7 5.72 -10.34 -0.31
N ARG A 8 5.84 -11.39 -1.13
CA ARG A 8 5.15 -12.66 -0.96
C ARG A 8 5.61 -13.35 0.34
N SER A 9 6.88 -13.27 0.70
CA SER A 9 7.47 -13.70 1.98
C SER A 9 7.12 -12.82 3.19
N ILE A 10 6.65 -11.58 2.99
CA ILE A 10 6.19 -10.73 4.10
C ILE A 10 4.98 -11.39 4.77
N LYS A 11 5.16 -11.72 6.04
CA LYS A 11 4.11 -12.18 6.93
C LYS A 11 3.50 -10.96 7.60
N LEU A 12 2.23 -10.69 7.28
CA LEU A 12 1.45 -9.65 7.95
C LEU A 12 1.15 -10.13 9.36
N GLU A 13 1.53 -9.36 10.36
CA GLU A 13 1.31 -9.66 11.78
C GLU A 13 -0.19 -9.67 12.09
N GLN A 14 -0.96 -8.84 11.38
CA GLN A 14 -2.41 -8.74 11.48
C GLN A 14 -3.10 -9.10 10.15
N GLY A 15 -2.62 -10.16 9.49
CA GLY A 15 -3.12 -10.60 8.18
C GLY A 15 -4.62 -10.92 8.11
N GLN A 16 -5.28 -11.19 9.24
CA GLN A 16 -6.74 -11.36 9.36
C GLN A 16 -7.53 -10.07 9.15
N LEU A 17 -6.88 -8.90 9.26
CA LEU A 17 -7.51 -7.61 8.97
C LEU A 17 -7.76 -7.40 7.47
N VAL A 18 -7.13 -8.21 6.62
CA VAL A 18 -7.39 -8.24 5.17
C VAL A 18 -8.86 -8.55 4.88
N ASP A 19 -9.53 -9.36 5.70
CA ASP A 19 -10.95 -9.68 5.51
C ASP A 19 -11.88 -8.51 5.87
N GLN A 20 -11.37 -7.48 6.55
CA GLN A 20 -12.13 -6.28 6.94
C GLN A 20 -12.15 -5.20 5.86
N ILE A 21 -11.16 -5.17 4.96
CA ILE A 21 -11.16 -4.26 3.81
C ILE A 21 -12.07 -4.81 2.72
N LYS A 22 -13.36 -4.41 2.78
CA LYS A 22 -14.36 -4.81 1.77
C LYS A 22 -14.33 -3.83 0.59
N ASN A 23 -13.88 -4.33 -0.57
CA ASN A 23 -14.06 -3.70 -1.88
C ASN A 23 -13.63 -2.23 -1.96
N LEU A 24 -12.43 -1.92 -1.47
CA LEU A 24 -11.84 -0.60 -1.67
C LEU A 24 -11.68 -0.31 -3.17
N THR A 25 -12.02 0.91 -3.57
CA THR A 25 -11.90 1.37 -4.96
C THR A 25 -10.48 1.81 -5.28
N GLN A 26 -10.19 2.00 -6.58
CA GLN A 26 -8.92 2.53 -7.04
C GLN A 26 -8.58 3.89 -6.40
N ASP A 27 -9.58 4.74 -6.25
CA ASP A 27 -9.48 6.06 -5.62
C ASP A 27 -9.19 5.98 -4.11
N GLU A 28 -9.83 5.05 -3.40
CA GLU A 28 -9.56 4.84 -1.98
C GLU A 28 -8.11 4.36 -1.75
N TRP A 29 -7.61 3.46 -2.60
CA TRP A 29 -6.21 3.04 -2.54
C TRP A 29 -5.22 4.15 -2.87
N ALA A 30 -5.58 5.05 -3.79
CA ALA A 30 -4.80 6.24 -4.07
C ALA A 30 -4.73 7.15 -2.83
N LYS A 31 -5.86 7.44 -2.19
CA LYS A 31 -5.91 8.24 -0.94
C LYS A 31 -5.10 7.61 0.19
N VAL A 32 -5.21 6.28 0.37
CA VAL A 32 -4.41 5.54 1.37
C VAL A 32 -2.93 5.71 1.09
N SER A 33 -2.51 5.55 -0.16
CA SER A 33 -1.12 5.71 -0.57
C SER A 33 -0.62 7.14 -0.31
N ALA A 34 -1.42 8.15 -0.63
CA ALA A 34 -1.11 9.54 -0.34
C ALA A 34 -0.98 9.83 1.17
N LYS A 35 -1.86 9.26 2.01
CA LYS A 35 -1.77 9.37 3.48
C LYS A 35 -0.49 8.76 4.05
N LEU A 36 0.05 7.73 3.40
CA LEU A 36 1.33 7.10 3.75
C LEU A 36 2.55 7.91 3.24
N GLY A 37 2.33 9.09 2.66
CA GLY A 37 3.39 9.96 2.14
C GLY A 37 3.96 9.49 0.80
N LEU A 38 3.23 8.65 0.06
CA LEU A 38 3.60 8.23 -1.29
C LEU A 38 3.10 9.24 -2.32
N CYS A 39 3.82 9.33 -3.43
CA CYS A 39 3.40 10.13 -4.58
C CYS A 39 2.41 9.33 -5.41
N VAL A 40 1.21 9.85 -5.60
CA VAL A 40 0.21 9.26 -6.49
C VAL A 40 0.24 10.02 -7.81
N SER A 41 0.63 9.35 -8.89
CA SER A 41 0.55 9.91 -10.23
C SER A 41 -0.83 9.62 -10.80
N GLU A 42 -1.78 10.48 -10.51
CA GLU A 42 -3.10 10.43 -11.12
C GLU A 42 -3.01 10.90 -12.57
N SER A 43 -3.13 9.97 -13.52
CA SER A 43 -3.46 10.36 -14.90
C SER A 43 -4.95 10.78 -14.96
N ASN A 44 -5.32 11.84 -14.23
CA ASN A 44 -6.62 12.52 -14.23
C ASN A 44 -7.85 11.59 -14.41
N GLY A 45 -7.89 10.47 -13.68
CA GLY A 45 -9.03 9.55 -13.67
C GLY A 45 -9.40 8.89 -15.02
N LYS A 46 -8.59 9.01 -16.07
CA LYS A 46 -8.87 8.41 -17.40
C LYS A 46 -8.04 7.15 -17.70
N GLY A 47 -7.09 6.81 -16.82
CA GLY A 47 -6.22 5.64 -16.97
C GLY A 47 -6.81 4.36 -16.39
N SER A 48 -6.53 3.22 -17.01
CA SER A 48 -6.87 1.90 -16.47
C SER A 48 -6.12 1.56 -15.17
N HIS A 49 -5.08 2.33 -14.83
CA HIS A 49 -4.19 2.13 -13.70
C HIS A 49 -3.75 3.48 -13.10
N ILE A 50 -3.55 3.50 -11.77
CA ILE A 50 -2.88 4.59 -11.04
C ILE A 50 -1.52 4.09 -10.58
N ALA A 51 -0.47 4.86 -10.84
CA ALA A 51 0.89 4.53 -10.39
C ALA A 51 1.23 5.29 -9.10
N VAL A 52 1.80 4.59 -8.13
CA VAL A 52 2.23 5.12 -6.84
C VAL A 52 3.74 5.00 -6.74
N TYR A 53 4.41 6.13 -6.52
CA TYR A 53 5.85 6.26 -6.46
C TYR A 53 6.33 6.63 -5.06
N LYS A 54 7.61 6.35 -4.77
CA LYS A 54 8.26 6.67 -3.49
C LYS A 54 8.34 8.17 -3.20
N SER A 55 8.39 9.00 -4.24
CA SER A 55 8.58 10.46 -4.18
C SER A 55 8.09 11.13 -5.47
N ASN A 56 7.75 12.42 -5.41
CA ASN A 56 7.41 13.27 -6.56
C ASN A 56 8.60 13.49 -7.52
N THR A 57 9.82 13.19 -7.09
CA THR A 57 11.04 13.30 -7.90
C THR A 57 11.32 12.04 -8.74
N CYS A 58 10.55 10.98 -8.54
CA CYS A 58 10.70 9.74 -9.28
C CYS A 58 10.22 9.91 -10.73
N SER A 59 11.09 9.61 -11.70
CA SER A 59 10.68 9.58 -13.10
C SER A 59 9.76 8.40 -13.38
N PRO A 60 8.73 8.56 -14.22
CA PRO A 60 7.81 7.48 -14.57
C PRO A 60 8.48 6.31 -15.30
N SER A 61 9.63 6.55 -15.94
CA SER A 61 10.47 5.51 -16.55
C SER A 61 11.28 4.69 -15.55
N ASP A 62 11.37 5.14 -14.29
CA ASP A 62 12.13 4.47 -13.26
C ASP A 62 11.25 3.49 -12.47
N SER A 63 11.27 2.23 -12.88
CA SER A 63 10.51 1.16 -12.20
C SER A 63 11.03 0.85 -10.79
N SER A 64 12.20 1.36 -10.41
CA SER A 64 12.81 1.16 -9.09
C SER A 64 12.18 2.08 -8.03
N CYS A 65 11.55 3.15 -8.50
CA CYS A 65 10.81 4.16 -7.76
C CYS A 65 9.32 3.83 -7.61
N LEU A 66 8.81 2.87 -8.38
CA LEU A 66 7.41 2.45 -8.35
C LEU A 66 7.14 1.53 -7.15
N VAL A 67 6.15 1.89 -6.34
CA VAL A 67 5.73 1.13 -5.14
C VAL A 67 4.51 0.26 -5.46
N LEU A 68 3.52 0.84 -6.15
CA LEU A 68 2.25 0.18 -6.43
C LEU A 68 1.67 0.62 -7.77
N THR A 69 0.99 -0.29 -8.45
CA THR A 69 0.12 0.04 -9.59
C THR A 69 -1.28 -0.44 -9.25
N ILE A 70 -2.21 0.49 -9.09
CA ILE A 70 -3.59 0.25 -8.68
C ILE A 70 -4.45 0.13 -9.94
N PRO A 71 -4.91 -1.06 -10.34
CA PRO A 71 -5.82 -1.22 -11.47
C PRO A 71 -7.23 -0.74 -11.11
N HIS A 72 -8.02 -0.43 -12.13
CA HIS A 72 -9.42 -0.04 -11.94
C HIS A 72 -10.30 -1.15 -11.32
N LYS A 73 -10.00 -2.43 -11.60
CA LYS A 73 -10.69 -3.58 -11.01
C LYS A 73 -9.83 -4.22 -9.91
N LEU A 74 -10.33 -4.17 -8.67
CA LEU A 74 -9.63 -4.67 -7.50
C LEU A 74 -10.31 -5.92 -6.95
N TYR A 75 -9.61 -7.04 -6.99
CA TYR A 75 -10.02 -8.29 -6.35
C TYR A 75 -9.37 -8.42 -4.97
N SER A 76 -9.98 -9.15 -4.05
CA SER A 76 -9.49 -9.30 -2.66
C SER A 76 -8.04 -9.79 -2.58
N GLN A 77 -7.63 -10.66 -3.51
CA GLN A 77 -6.26 -11.17 -3.60
C GLN A 77 -5.26 -10.07 -3.98
N ILE A 78 -5.65 -9.14 -4.85
CA ILE A 78 -4.82 -7.99 -5.25
C ILE A 78 -4.70 -7.01 -4.08
N GLN A 79 -5.79 -6.77 -3.35
CA GLN A 79 -5.77 -5.90 -2.18
C GLN A 79 -4.82 -6.43 -1.08
N ARG A 80 -4.80 -7.74 -0.87
CA ARG A 80 -3.81 -8.38 0.03
C ARG A 80 -2.37 -8.18 -0.44
N ASP A 81 -2.12 -8.31 -1.74
CA ASP A 81 -0.82 -8.07 -2.36
C ASP A 81 -0.38 -6.60 -2.16
N PHE A 82 -1.32 -5.66 -2.22
CA PHE A 82 -1.05 -4.24 -2.03
C PHE A 82 -0.61 -3.92 -0.61
N ILE A 83 -1.29 -4.46 0.39
CA ILE A 83 -0.86 -4.29 1.79
C ILE A 83 0.56 -4.81 1.95
N LYS A 84 0.85 -6.02 1.46
CA LYS A 84 2.18 -6.60 1.56
C LYS A 84 3.26 -5.72 0.91
N LYS A 85 2.98 -5.17 -0.28
CA LYS A 85 3.90 -4.24 -0.96
C LYS A 85 4.11 -2.95 -0.17
N LEU A 86 3.03 -2.36 0.35
CA LEU A 86 3.12 -1.14 1.16
C LEU A 86 3.90 -1.38 2.44
N VAL A 87 3.63 -2.48 3.15
CA VAL A 87 4.35 -2.85 4.38
C VAL A 87 5.82 -3.17 4.10
N ALA A 88 6.12 -3.88 3.02
CA ALA A 88 7.50 -4.16 2.60
C ALA A 88 8.27 -2.86 2.37
N TYR A 89 7.67 -1.93 1.61
CA TYR A 89 8.28 -0.63 1.35
C TYR A 89 8.46 0.18 2.65
N GLY A 90 7.41 0.29 3.46
CA GLY A 90 7.47 1.03 4.72
C GLY A 90 8.54 0.51 5.68
N LYS A 91 8.69 -0.82 5.79
CA LYS A 91 9.74 -1.47 6.59
C LYS A 91 11.15 -1.23 6.03
N ASN A 92 11.34 -1.32 4.72
CA ASN A 92 12.67 -1.12 4.10
C ASN A 92 13.11 0.36 4.12
N ASP A 93 12.18 1.28 3.86
CA ASP A 93 12.46 2.73 3.82
C ASP A 93 12.44 3.35 5.23
N GLY A 94 11.91 2.65 6.24
CA GLY A 94 11.76 3.15 7.61
C GLY A 94 10.70 4.25 7.76
N LYS A 95 9.83 4.45 6.76
CA LYS A 95 8.84 5.54 6.72
C LYS A 95 7.60 5.28 7.58
N TYR A 96 7.09 4.04 7.56
CA TYR A 96 5.84 3.68 8.22
C TYR A 96 5.78 2.17 8.49
N THR A 97 4.97 1.77 9.46
CA THR A 97 4.82 0.38 9.91
C THR A 97 3.59 -0.30 9.32
N GLU A 98 3.41 -1.59 9.58
CA GLU A 98 2.16 -2.30 9.24
C GLU A 98 0.94 -1.64 9.89
N ALA A 99 1.07 -1.15 11.12
CA ALA A 99 -0.02 -0.47 11.82
C ALA A 99 -0.44 0.81 11.09
N ASP A 100 0.50 1.59 10.59
CA ASP A 100 0.20 2.82 9.85
C ASP A 100 -0.59 2.52 8.56
N VAL A 101 -0.28 1.41 7.88
CA VAL A 101 -1.03 0.95 6.70
C VAL A 101 -2.48 0.61 7.08
N TRP A 102 -2.70 -0.12 8.16
CA TRP A 102 -4.05 -0.45 8.63
C TRP A 102 -4.84 0.79 9.07
N ILE A 103 -4.20 1.73 9.75
CA ILE A 103 -4.79 3.02 10.14
C ILE A 103 -5.15 3.84 8.90
N ALA A 104 -4.27 3.89 7.90
CA ALA A 104 -4.53 4.59 6.64
C ALA A 104 -5.72 3.99 5.88
N LEU A 105 -5.90 2.67 5.96
CA LEU A 105 -7.05 1.91 5.44
C LEU A 105 -8.32 2.08 6.29
N GLY A 106 -8.27 2.81 7.41
CA GLY A 106 -9.41 3.02 8.30
C GLY A 106 -9.76 1.81 9.16
N VAL A 107 -8.89 0.80 9.22
CA VAL A 107 -9.08 -0.39 10.06
C VAL A 107 -8.67 -0.05 11.49
N LYS A 108 -9.60 -0.21 12.44
CA LYS A 108 -9.29 -0.04 13.86
C LYS A 108 -8.45 -1.21 14.34
N ILE A 109 -7.16 -0.96 14.52
CA ILE A 109 -6.28 -1.89 15.19
C ILE A 109 -6.64 -1.88 16.67
N GLN A 110 -7.18 -2.98 17.18
CA GLN A 110 -7.25 -3.16 18.63
C GLN A 110 -5.80 -3.28 19.11
N LYS A 111 -5.29 -2.24 19.77
CA LYS A 111 -4.07 -2.37 20.59
C LYS A 111 -4.40 -3.43 21.64
N ASN A 112 -3.98 -4.67 21.43
CA ASN A 112 -4.02 -5.67 22.49
C ASN A 112 -3.07 -5.16 23.59
N ASN A 113 -3.67 -4.71 24.68
CA ASN A 113 -3.15 -4.49 26.02
C ASN A 113 -1.62 -4.42 26.15
N GLU A 114 -1.12 -3.20 26.40
CA GLU A 114 0.03 -3.05 27.27
C GLU A 114 -0.26 -3.81 28.58
N PRO A 115 0.61 -4.75 29.01
CA PRO A 115 0.50 -5.29 30.35
C PRO A 115 0.75 -4.16 31.36
N LYS A 116 -0.16 -4.12 32.32
CA LYS A 116 -0.29 -3.21 33.46
C LYS A 116 1.00 -3.01 34.25
#